data_AF-A0A7L9BY16-F1
#
_entry.id   AF-A0A7L9BY16-F1
#
_cell.length_a   1.000
_cell.length_b   1.000
_cell.length_c   1.000
_cell.angle_alpha   90.00
_cell.angle_beta   90.00
_cell.angle_gamma   90.00
#
_symmetry.space_group_name_H-M   'P 1'
#
loop_
_entity.id
_entity.type
_entity.pdbx_description
1 polymer ?
#
loop_
_entity_poly.entity_id
_entity_poly.type
_entity_poly.pdbx_seq_one_letter_code
_entity_poly.pdbx_strand_id
1 'polypeptide(L)'
;MPESLNTEGRSYRLSKTFKHDFFAATGLYQSGDGHKIILKIGRLATLMGIPLSFIGRYLARHEARLYTAVQGIEGVPRFLGRYEKTGILHDFVEGAPLSKEGTLADDFFPRLEALLGEIHRRGIAYVDLEKRENILLGDDGRPHLIDFQISWRAGDGILGRSWPARKLLATLQSADRYHLYKHWRRMRPDQLNPAQIDDTYQAPIWIRWHRFFFRPLTLLRRRILVWLGARDSARVRSPG
;
A
#
# COMPACT_ATOMS: atom_id res chain seq x y z
N MET A 1 9.54 17.17 -6.90
CA MET A 1 9.86 16.79 -5.51
C MET A 1 10.78 17.87 -4.98
N PRO A 2 10.68 18.29 -3.71
CA PRO A 2 11.63 19.26 -3.16
C PRO A 2 13.05 18.67 -3.20
N GLU A 3 14.07 19.48 -3.47
CA GLU A 3 15.47 19.00 -3.54
C GLU A 3 16.01 18.61 -2.16
N SER A 4 15.51 19.27 -1.11
CA SER A 4 15.82 18.96 0.28
C SER A 4 14.59 19.19 1.17
N LEU A 5 14.59 18.56 2.34
CA LEU A 5 13.59 18.79 3.37
C LEU A 5 14.20 18.59 4.76
N ASN A 6 13.59 19.24 5.75
CA ASN A 6 13.98 19.12 7.16
C ASN A 6 12.85 18.46 7.94
N THR A 7 13.16 17.42 8.70
CA THR A 7 12.20 16.78 9.61
C THR A 7 12.93 16.20 10.82
N GLU A 8 12.29 16.25 12.00
CA GLU A 8 12.86 15.77 13.27
C GLU A 8 14.28 16.29 13.57
N GLY A 9 14.57 17.54 13.20
CA GLY A 9 15.90 18.15 13.39
C GLY A 9 17.00 17.65 12.45
N ARG A 10 16.68 16.77 11.49
CA ARG A 10 17.60 16.30 10.45
C ARG A 10 17.30 16.96 9.10
N SER A 11 18.37 17.25 8.36
CA SER A 11 18.31 17.69 6.95
C SER A 11 18.48 16.50 6.03
N TYR A 12 17.63 16.40 5.01
CA TYR A 12 17.70 15.35 4.01
C TYR A 12 17.74 15.93 2.60
N ARG A 13 18.52 15.30 1.71
CA ARG A 13 18.55 15.61 0.27
C ARG A 13 17.88 14.51 -0.54
N LEU A 14 17.22 14.90 -1.62
CA LEU A 14 16.63 13.98 -2.58
C LEU A 14 17.73 13.14 -3.22
N SER A 15 17.69 11.84 -2.97
CA SER A 15 18.62 10.85 -3.53
C SER A 15 18.05 10.24 -4.81
N LYS A 16 16.77 9.84 -4.80
CA LYS A 16 16.12 9.20 -5.95
C LYS A 16 14.66 9.57 -6.05
N THR A 17 14.15 9.73 -7.26
CA THR A 17 12.70 9.82 -7.51
C THR A 17 12.20 8.50 -8.09
N PHE A 18 11.25 7.87 -7.43
CA PHE A 18 10.52 6.71 -7.96
C PHE A 18 9.31 7.24 -8.73
N LYS A 19 9.29 7.03 -10.05
CA LYS A 19 8.13 7.35 -10.89
C LYS A 19 7.04 6.31 -10.60
N HIS A 20 5.98 6.70 -9.90
CA HIS A 20 4.80 5.85 -9.68
C HIS A 20 3.53 6.61 -10.09
N ASP A 21 3.17 6.43 -11.36
CA ASP A 21 1.91 6.82 -11.99
C ASP A 21 1.55 8.31 -12.00
N PHE A 22 0.58 8.67 -12.85
CA PHE A 22 0.07 10.04 -13.03
C PHE A 22 -0.48 10.70 -11.75
N PHE A 23 -0.64 9.96 -10.66
CA PHE A 23 -1.37 10.38 -9.46
C PHE A 23 -0.51 10.56 -8.19
N ALA A 24 0.73 10.09 -8.17
CA ALA A 24 1.61 10.20 -7.01
C ALA A 24 3.08 10.41 -7.41
N ALA A 25 3.86 11.05 -6.55
CA ALA A 25 5.30 11.11 -6.70
C ALA A 25 5.93 10.61 -5.40
N THR A 26 6.87 9.67 -5.52
CA THR A 26 7.59 9.10 -4.38
C THR A 26 9.08 9.42 -4.52
N GLY A 27 9.70 9.93 -3.46
CA GLY A 27 11.11 10.32 -3.43
C GLY A 27 11.81 9.68 -2.24
N LEU A 28 13.02 9.16 -2.49
CA LEU A 28 13.97 8.74 -1.47
C LEU A 28 14.83 9.92 -1.09
N TYR A 29 14.92 10.17 0.21
CA TYR A 29 15.72 11.24 0.78
C TYR A 29 16.74 10.63 1.74
N GLN A 30 17.94 11.19 1.76
CA GLN A 30 19.05 10.71 2.59
C GLN A 30 19.65 11.87 3.39
N SER A 31 19.92 11.63 4.67
CA SER A 31 20.62 12.57 5.54
C SER A 31 22.12 12.34 5.53
N GLY A 32 22.89 13.29 6.07
CA GLY A 32 24.35 13.23 6.12
C GLY A 32 24.89 12.07 6.98
N ASP A 33 24.08 11.58 7.93
CA ASP A 33 24.39 10.40 8.77
C ASP A 33 24.02 9.07 8.11
N GLY A 34 23.49 9.09 6.88
CA GLY A 34 23.08 7.91 6.14
C GLY A 34 21.61 7.50 6.35
N HIS A 35 20.86 8.12 7.26
CA HIS A 35 19.45 7.81 7.48
C HIS A 35 18.61 8.13 6.23
N LYS A 36 17.75 7.20 5.83
CA LYS A 36 16.92 7.33 4.63
C LYS A 36 15.43 7.37 4.96
N ILE A 37 14.70 8.21 4.24
CA ILE A 37 13.25 8.38 4.39
C ILE A 37 12.57 8.43 3.03
N ILE A 38 11.29 8.07 3.00
CA ILE A 38 10.43 8.19 1.83
C ILE A 38 9.47 9.35 2.00
N LEU A 39 9.38 10.20 0.98
CA LEU A 39 8.32 11.19 0.80
C LEU A 39 7.39 10.74 -0.32
N LYS A 40 6.12 10.51 0.01
CA LYS A 40 5.05 10.23 -0.96
C LYS A 40 4.11 11.42 -1.03
N ILE A 41 3.96 12.01 -2.21
CA ILE A 41 3.07 13.16 -2.47
C ILE A 41 1.97 12.76 -3.43
N GLY A 42 0.71 12.91 -3.02
CA GLY A 42 -0.43 12.79 -3.92
C GLY A 42 -0.47 13.96 -4.92
N ARG A 43 -0.28 13.67 -6.21
CA ARG A 43 -0.41 14.62 -7.32
C ARG A 43 -1.72 14.37 -8.04
N LEU A 44 -2.81 14.91 -7.53
CA LEU A 44 -4.07 14.85 -8.27
C LEU A 44 -4.11 16.01 -9.26
N ALA A 45 -4.00 15.69 -10.55
CA ALA A 45 -4.28 16.63 -11.62
C ALA A 45 -5.72 17.14 -11.51
N THR A 46 -5.95 18.38 -11.98
CA THR A 46 -7.29 18.95 -12.11
C THR A 46 -8.12 18.06 -13.04
N LEU A 47 -9.26 17.56 -12.57
CA LEU A 47 -10.19 16.80 -13.40
C LEU A 47 -11.29 17.75 -13.88
N MET A 48 -11.35 18.04 -15.18
CA MET A 48 -12.38 18.91 -15.77
C MET A 48 -12.55 20.27 -15.06
N GLY A 49 -11.45 20.93 -14.72
CA GLY A 49 -11.49 22.22 -14.01
C GLY A 49 -11.78 22.13 -12.50
N ILE A 50 -12.09 20.95 -11.96
CA ILE A 50 -12.29 20.75 -10.52
C ILE A 50 -10.95 20.48 -9.85
N PRO A 51 -10.51 21.33 -8.89
CA PRO A 51 -9.26 21.11 -8.17
C PRO A 51 -9.41 19.91 -7.21
N LEU A 52 -8.94 18.74 -7.61
CA LEU A 52 -8.96 17.50 -6.81
C LEU A 52 -8.02 17.53 -5.58
N SER A 53 -7.47 18.71 -5.24
CA SER A 53 -6.59 18.90 -4.08
C SER A 53 -7.23 18.49 -2.75
N PHE A 54 -8.56 18.54 -2.63
CA PHE A 54 -9.28 18.08 -1.42
C PHE A 54 -9.21 16.55 -1.26
N ILE A 55 -9.27 15.79 -2.37
CA ILE A 55 -9.12 14.33 -2.36
C ILE A 55 -7.69 13.96 -1.93
N GLY A 56 -6.68 14.66 -2.45
CA GLY A 56 -5.29 14.41 -2.08
C GLY A 56 -5.04 14.66 -0.59
N ARG A 57 -5.65 15.71 -0.03
CA ARG A 57 -5.62 15.99 1.42
C ARG A 57 -6.34 14.91 2.22
N TYR A 58 -7.49 14.43 1.73
CA TYR A 58 -8.23 13.35 2.38
C TYR A 58 -7.41 12.06 2.41
N LEU A 59 -6.84 11.65 1.27
CA LEU A 59 -6.01 10.44 1.16
C LEU A 59 -4.78 10.53 2.06
N ALA A 60 -4.05 11.65 2.06
CA ALA A 60 -2.90 11.84 2.94
C ALA A 60 -3.28 11.80 4.43
N ARG A 61 -4.45 12.32 4.81
CA ARG A 61 -4.96 12.21 6.18
C ARG A 61 -5.35 10.79 6.55
N HIS A 62 -5.99 10.08 5.61
CA HIS A 62 -6.37 8.67 5.78
C HIS A 62 -5.13 7.80 6.01
N GLU A 63 -4.15 7.91 5.10
CA GLU A 63 -2.89 7.19 5.18
C GLU A 63 -2.11 7.54 6.46
N ALA A 64 -2.05 8.82 6.84
CA ALA A 64 -1.43 9.23 8.10
C ALA A 64 -2.10 8.62 9.33
N ARG A 65 -3.44 8.54 9.36
CA ARG A 65 -4.18 7.90 10.46
C ARG A 65 -3.87 6.41 10.56
N LEU A 66 -3.77 5.73 9.42
CA LEU A 66 -3.41 4.32 9.38
C LEU A 66 -1.99 4.10 9.87
N TYR A 67 -1.02 4.83 9.32
CA TYR A 67 0.37 4.78 9.77
C TYR A 67 0.51 5.04 11.27
N THR A 68 -0.18 6.07 11.78
CA THR A 68 -0.23 6.38 13.22
C THR A 68 -0.77 5.19 14.01
N ALA A 69 -1.84 4.56 13.52
CA ALA A 69 -2.48 3.44 14.19
C ALA A 69 -1.63 2.16 14.19
N VAL A 70 -0.73 1.98 13.22
CA VAL A 70 0.19 0.83 13.15
C VAL A 70 1.59 1.12 13.71
N GLN A 71 1.84 2.32 14.25
CA GLN A 71 3.16 2.66 14.82
C GLN A 71 3.57 1.70 15.95
N GLY A 72 4.85 1.36 15.97
CA GLY A 72 5.43 0.43 16.94
C GLY A 72 5.16 -1.05 16.67
N ILE A 73 4.48 -1.40 15.56
CA ILE A 73 4.49 -2.77 15.05
C ILE A 73 5.81 -2.99 14.34
N GLU A 74 6.54 -4.03 14.73
CA GLU A 74 7.75 -4.45 14.03
C GLU A 74 7.41 -4.90 12.59
N GLY A 75 8.19 -4.46 11.59
CA GLY A 75 7.89 -4.71 10.18
C GLY A 75 7.00 -3.64 9.53
N VAL A 76 6.68 -2.56 10.25
CA VAL A 76 6.04 -1.36 9.69
C VAL A 76 7.03 -0.18 9.79
N PRO A 77 7.28 0.57 8.70
CA PRO A 77 8.18 1.70 8.78
C PRO A 77 7.64 2.79 9.70
N ARG A 78 8.55 3.43 10.42
CA ARG A 78 8.22 4.51 11.34
C ARG A 78 7.65 5.68 10.57
N PHE A 79 6.52 6.20 11.06
CA PHE A 79 5.85 7.34 10.45
C PHE A 79 6.42 8.64 11.02
N LEU A 80 6.89 9.52 10.14
CA LEU A 80 7.51 10.80 10.49
C LEU A 80 6.52 11.95 10.46
N GLY A 81 5.29 11.70 10.00
CA GLY A 81 4.23 12.69 9.93
C GLY A 81 3.84 13.06 8.51
N ARG A 82 2.99 14.06 8.42
CA ARG A 82 2.51 14.60 7.15
C ARG A 82 3.48 15.65 6.64
N TYR A 83 3.68 15.65 5.33
CA TYR A 83 4.41 16.69 4.62
C TYR A 83 3.43 17.57 3.85
N GLU A 84 3.37 18.85 4.23
CA GLU A 84 2.42 19.81 3.68
C GLU A 84 0.95 19.30 3.69
N LYS A 85 0.23 19.48 2.58
CA LYS A 85 -1.20 19.17 2.47
C LYS A 85 -1.46 17.73 2.02
N THR A 86 -0.63 17.18 1.13
CA THR A 86 -0.88 15.91 0.43
C THR A 86 0.26 14.90 0.54
N GLY A 87 1.29 15.22 1.30
CA GLY A 87 2.45 14.37 1.50
C GLY A 87 2.43 13.60 2.81
N ILE A 88 3.10 12.45 2.81
CA ILE A 88 3.41 11.66 4.01
C ILE A 88 4.90 11.31 4.00
N LEU A 89 5.48 11.20 5.20
CA LEU A 89 6.87 10.82 5.42
C LEU A 89 6.93 9.58 6.31
N HIS A 90 7.76 8.62 5.93
CA HIS A 90 8.09 7.46 6.75
C HIS A 90 9.54 7.02 6.51
N ASP A 91 10.10 6.24 7.42
CA ASP A 91 11.44 5.68 7.27
C ASP A 91 11.51 4.78 6.03
N PHE A 92 12.66 4.81 5.34
CA PHE A 92 12.94 3.88 4.26
C PHE A 92 13.26 2.51 4.85
N VAL A 93 12.66 1.47 4.29
CA VAL A 93 13.00 0.09 4.63
C VAL A 93 14.10 -0.37 3.68
N GLU A 94 15.28 -0.67 4.23
CA GLU A 94 16.37 -1.29 3.48
C GLU A 94 15.98 -2.73 3.13
N GLY A 95 16.08 -3.08 1.86
CA GLY A 95 15.64 -4.37 1.35
C GLY A 95 15.07 -4.29 -0.06
N ALA A 96 14.44 -5.38 -0.47
CA ALA A 96 13.87 -5.52 -1.80
C ALA A 96 12.40 -5.95 -1.74
N PRO A 97 11.58 -5.53 -2.72
CA PRO A 97 10.25 -6.10 -2.90
C PRO A 97 10.30 -7.61 -3.06
N LEU A 98 9.30 -8.30 -2.51
CA LEU A 98 9.23 -9.76 -2.49
C LEU A 98 9.20 -10.33 -3.93
N SER A 99 10.31 -10.94 -4.34
CA SER A 99 10.46 -11.62 -5.63
C SER A 99 10.12 -13.11 -5.52
N LYS A 100 9.92 -13.78 -6.67
CA LYS A 100 9.74 -15.25 -6.67
C LYS A 100 11.07 -15.99 -6.73
N GLU A 101 12.11 -15.29 -7.17
CA GLU A 101 13.38 -15.84 -7.61
C GLU A 101 14.44 -15.88 -6.48
N GLY A 102 14.04 -15.62 -5.22
CA GLY A 102 14.93 -15.58 -4.06
C GLY A 102 14.64 -16.68 -3.02
N THR A 103 15.68 -17.08 -2.30
CA THR A 103 15.54 -17.96 -1.13
C THR A 103 15.00 -17.16 0.05
N LEU A 104 13.86 -17.59 0.59
CA LEU A 104 13.27 -17.01 1.80
C LEU A 104 13.62 -17.90 3.00
N ALA A 105 13.98 -17.26 4.11
CA ALA A 105 14.16 -17.95 5.39
C ALA A 105 12.87 -18.66 5.81
N ASP A 106 13.00 -19.75 6.57
CA ASP A 106 11.85 -20.58 6.96
C ASP A 106 10.83 -19.83 7.81
N ASP A 107 11.27 -18.84 8.56
CA ASP A 107 10.42 -18.03 9.43
C ASP A 107 9.84 -16.78 8.75
N PHE A 108 10.13 -16.53 7.47
CA PHE A 108 9.65 -15.33 6.76
C PHE A 108 8.11 -15.22 6.75
N PHE A 109 7.43 -16.25 6.27
CA PHE A 109 5.97 -16.24 6.22
C PHE A 109 5.30 -16.33 7.59
N PRO A 110 5.79 -17.14 8.55
CA PRO A 110 5.32 -17.07 9.94
C PRO A 110 5.43 -15.67 10.55
N ARG A 111 6.53 -14.94 10.31
CA ARG A 111 6.68 -13.54 10.73
C ARG A 111 5.72 -12.61 10.02
N LEU A 112 5.50 -12.81 8.73
CA LEU A 112 4.57 -11.99 7.95
C LEU A 112 3.12 -12.21 8.40
N GLU A 113 2.76 -13.44 8.77
CA GLU A 113 1.47 -13.75 9.38
C GLU A 113 1.30 -13.05 10.73
N ALA A 114 2.32 -13.12 11.59
CA ALA A 114 2.30 -12.44 12.88
C ALA A 114 2.16 -10.92 12.71
N LEU A 115 2.95 -10.31 11.82
CA LEU A 115 2.86 -8.90 11.44
C LEU A 115 1.44 -8.52 10.97
N LEU A 116 0.88 -9.29 10.06
CA LEU A 116 -0.48 -9.06 9.57
C LEU A 116 -1.52 -9.19 10.69
N GLY A 117 -1.32 -10.18 11.58
CA GLY A 117 -2.13 -10.37 12.79
C GLY A 117 -2.11 -9.15 13.70
N GLU A 118 -0.94 -8.55 13.95
CA GLU A 118 -0.81 -7.32 14.74
C GLU A 118 -1.62 -6.17 14.14
N ILE A 119 -1.52 -5.98 12.83
CA ILE A 119 -2.31 -4.97 12.11
C ILE A 119 -3.81 -5.25 12.28
N HIS A 120 -4.22 -6.51 12.13
CA HIS A 120 -5.61 -6.92 12.28
C HIS A 120 -6.15 -6.71 13.70
N ARG A 121 -5.33 -6.97 14.74
CA ARG A 121 -5.69 -6.73 16.15
C ARG A 121 -5.93 -5.26 16.44
N ARG A 122 -5.31 -4.34 15.69
CA ARG A 122 -5.57 -2.89 15.78
C ARG A 122 -6.81 -2.43 15.01
N GLY A 123 -7.62 -3.37 14.52
CA GLY A 123 -8.88 -3.08 13.83
C GLY A 123 -8.68 -2.60 12.38
N ILE A 124 -7.55 -2.96 11.77
CA ILE A 124 -7.17 -2.54 10.42
C ILE A 124 -7.19 -3.76 9.49
N ALA A 125 -7.64 -3.57 8.26
CA ALA A 125 -7.40 -4.48 7.15
C ALA A 125 -6.41 -3.82 6.19
N TYR A 126 -5.41 -4.57 5.73
CA TYR A 126 -4.34 -4.07 4.89
C TYR A 126 -4.80 -3.86 3.44
N VAL A 127 -5.66 -4.74 2.92
CA VAL A 127 -6.38 -4.69 1.63
C VAL A 127 -5.51 -4.85 0.38
N ASP A 128 -4.25 -4.42 0.39
CA ASP A 128 -3.36 -4.45 -0.79
C ASP A 128 -2.34 -5.61 -0.78
N LEU A 129 -2.54 -6.63 0.06
CA LEU A 129 -1.57 -7.73 0.23
C LEU A 129 -1.43 -8.60 -1.03
N GLU A 130 -2.31 -8.44 -2.02
CA GLU A 130 -2.16 -9.10 -3.32
C GLU A 130 -0.89 -8.67 -4.05
N LYS A 131 -0.49 -7.40 -3.90
CA LYS A 131 0.71 -6.83 -4.54
C LYS A 131 1.94 -7.21 -3.74
N ARG A 132 2.80 -8.01 -4.35
CA ARG A 132 4.08 -8.40 -3.74
C ARG A 132 5.01 -7.22 -3.56
N GLU A 133 4.83 -6.18 -4.38
CA GLU A 133 5.60 -4.94 -4.37
C GLU A 133 5.47 -4.19 -3.04
N ASN A 134 4.38 -4.43 -2.28
CA ASN A 134 4.18 -3.83 -0.98
C ASN A 134 4.70 -4.69 0.19
N ILE A 135 5.17 -5.90 -0.09
CA ILE A 135 5.81 -6.79 0.87
C ILE A 135 7.32 -6.71 0.60
N LEU A 136 8.09 -6.19 1.54
CA LEU A 136 9.54 -6.12 1.41
C LEU A 136 10.18 -7.23 2.22
N LEU A 137 11.19 -7.87 1.63
CA LEU A 137 12.20 -8.62 2.37
C LEU A 137 13.27 -7.62 2.78
N GLY A 138 13.33 -7.31 4.07
CA GLY A 138 14.33 -6.41 4.62
C GLY A 138 15.73 -7.02 4.56
N ASP A 139 16.76 -6.18 4.56
CA ASP A 139 18.16 -6.63 4.68
C ASP A 139 18.43 -7.34 6.03
N ASP A 140 17.55 -7.12 7.01
CA ASP A 140 17.48 -7.85 8.29
C ASP A 140 16.88 -9.26 8.18
N GLY A 141 16.47 -9.67 6.98
CA GLY A 141 15.79 -10.94 6.70
C GLY A 141 14.32 -10.99 7.12
N ARG A 142 13.75 -9.87 7.59
CA ARG A 142 12.38 -9.82 8.12
C ARG A 142 11.39 -9.30 7.07
N PRO A 143 10.11 -9.66 7.17
CA PRO A 143 9.07 -9.08 6.33
C PRO A 143 8.71 -7.68 6.80
N HIS A 144 8.59 -6.75 5.85
CA HIS A 144 8.05 -5.41 6.10
C HIS A 144 6.86 -5.13 5.18
N LEU A 145 5.86 -4.41 5.68
CA LEU A 145 4.70 -3.96 4.92
C LEU A 145 4.74 -2.45 4.73
N ILE A 146 4.63 -2.02 3.47
CA ILE A 146 4.61 -0.60 3.08
C ILE A 146 3.28 -0.25 2.41
N ASP A 147 3.07 1.02 2.08
CA ASP A 147 1.90 1.50 1.32
C ASP A 147 0.52 1.14 1.91
N PHE A 148 0.11 1.89 2.93
CA PHE A 148 -1.19 1.72 3.59
C PHE A 148 -2.32 2.53 2.93
N GLN A 149 -2.13 3.05 1.72
CA GLN A 149 -3.08 4.01 1.12
C GLN A 149 -4.51 3.50 0.99
N ILE A 150 -4.65 2.23 0.61
CA ILE A 150 -5.96 1.60 0.43
C ILE A 150 -6.37 0.72 1.60
N SER A 151 -5.54 0.66 2.66
CA SER A 151 -5.90 -0.04 3.88
C SER A 151 -7.13 0.60 4.51
N TRP A 152 -7.86 -0.19 5.28
CA TRP A 152 -9.14 0.20 5.81
C TRP A 152 -9.19 0.00 7.32
N ARG A 153 -9.76 0.99 8.01
CA ARG A 153 -10.03 0.94 9.44
C ARG A 153 -11.44 1.43 9.68
N ALA A 154 -12.19 0.72 10.52
CA ALA A 154 -13.47 1.21 10.97
C ALA A 154 -13.26 2.49 11.82
N GLY A 155 -14.08 3.52 11.61
CA GLY A 155 -13.97 4.76 12.39
C GLY A 155 -14.16 4.52 13.89
N ASP A 156 -13.56 5.36 14.74
CA ASP A 156 -13.61 5.15 16.20
C ASP A 156 -14.98 5.49 16.83
N GLY A 157 -15.87 6.14 16.07
CA GLY A 157 -17.21 6.53 16.48
C GLY A 157 -18.26 5.41 16.40
N ILE A 158 -19.50 5.72 16.80
CA ILE A 158 -20.63 4.77 16.89
C ILE A 158 -20.83 3.99 15.59
N LEU A 159 -20.77 4.66 14.44
CA LEU A 159 -20.93 4.01 13.13
C LEU A 159 -19.82 3.02 12.80
N GLY A 160 -18.57 3.28 13.21
CA GLY A 160 -17.48 2.33 12.97
C GLY A 160 -17.43 1.18 13.98
N ARG A 161 -18.08 1.33 15.14
CA ARG A 161 -18.30 0.25 16.12
C ARG A 161 -19.54 -0.60 15.81
N SER A 162 -20.30 -0.23 14.79
CA SER A 162 -21.51 -0.94 14.37
C SER A 162 -21.21 -2.36 13.89
N TRP A 163 -22.21 -3.24 14.00
CA TRP A 163 -22.12 -4.61 13.51
C TRP A 163 -21.75 -4.70 12.01
N PRO A 164 -22.34 -3.90 11.09
CA PRO A 164 -21.95 -3.90 9.68
C PRO A 164 -20.48 -3.53 9.46
N ALA A 165 -19.97 -2.52 10.17
CA ALA A 165 -18.57 -2.10 10.07
C ALA A 165 -17.61 -3.20 10.54
N ARG A 166 -17.95 -3.88 11.66
CA ARG A 166 -17.18 -5.03 12.16
C ARG A 166 -17.22 -6.22 11.19
N LYS A 167 -18.36 -6.47 10.56
CA LYS A 167 -18.50 -7.55 9.56
C LYS A 167 -17.67 -7.26 8.31
N LEU A 168 -17.69 -6.01 7.83
CA LEU A 168 -16.83 -5.57 6.72
C LEU A 168 -15.35 -5.71 7.09
N LEU A 169 -14.94 -5.26 8.28
CA LEU A 169 -13.57 -5.42 8.77
C LEU A 169 -13.13 -6.89 8.70
N ALA A 170 -13.91 -7.79 9.32
CA ALA A 170 -13.61 -9.21 9.36
C ALA A 170 -13.49 -9.81 7.95
N THR A 171 -14.32 -9.33 7.02
CA THR A 171 -14.29 -9.77 5.63
C THR A 171 -13.02 -9.32 4.91
N LEU A 172 -12.61 -8.06 5.09
CA LEU A 172 -11.37 -7.53 4.51
C LEU A 172 -10.12 -8.19 5.11
N GLN A 173 -10.10 -8.41 6.43
CA GLN A 173 -9.03 -9.14 7.10
C GLN A 173 -8.94 -10.60 6.63
N SER A 174 -10.09 -11.24 6.36
CA SER A 174 -10.10 -12.57 5.75
C SER A 174 -9.54 -12.57 4.33
N ALA A 175 -9.74 -11.49 3.56
CA ALA A 175 -9.14 -11.35 2.24
C ALA A 175 -7.62 -11.17 2.33
N ASP A 176 -7.11 -10.40 3.30
CA ASP A 176 -5.67 -10.28 3.55
C ASP A 176 -5.04 -11.64 3.85
N ARG A 177 -5.64 -12.41 4.77
CA ARG A 177 -5.16 -13.78 5.08
C ARG A 177 -5.13 -14.65 3.83
N TYR A 178 -6.20 -14.63 3.03
CA TYR A 178 -6.20 -15.36 1.77
C TYR A 178 -5.03 -14.97 0.84
N HIS A 179 -4.73 -13.67 0.72
CA HIS A 179 -3.61 -13.21 -0.10
C HIS A 179 -2.25 -13.59 0.48
N LEU A 180 -2.10 -13.58 1.81
CA LEU A 180 -0.92 -14.07 2.51
C LEU A 180 -0.66 -15.54 2.16
N TYR A 181 -1.64 -16.41 2.43
CA TYR A 181 -1.51 -17.84 2.14
C TYR A 181 -1.35 -18.13 0.65
N LYS A 182 -1.94 -17.30 -0.23
CA LYS A 182 -1.71 -17.38 -1.68
C LYS A 182 -0.25 -17.14 -2.04
N HIS A 183 0.45 -16.21 -1.39
CA HIS A 183 1.89 -16.02 -1.58
C HIS A 183 2.70 -17.14 -0.95
N TRP A 184 2.34 -17.55 0.28
CA TRP A 184 3.00 -18.63 1.01
C TRP A 184 3.02 -19.92 0.19
N ARG A 185 1.85 -20.38 -0.28
CA ARG A 185 1.71 -21.55 -1.18
C ARG A 185 2.58 -21.47 -2.43
N ARG A 186 2.78 -20.27 -2.98
CA ARG A 186 3.50 -20.10 -4.25
C ARG A 186 5.01 -20.13 -4.09
N MET A 187 5.51 -19.71 -2.93
CA MET A 187 6.93 -19.52 -2.69
C MET A 187 7.52 -20.59 -1.78
N ARG A 188 6.75 -21.04 -0.77
CA ARG A 188 7.13 -22.07 0.20
C ARG A 188 6.00 -23.09 0.41
N PRO A 189 5.56 -23.81 -0.65
CA PRO A 189 4.53 -24.85 -0.50
C PRO A 189 4.96 -25.97 0.45
N ASP A 190 6.27 -26.19 0.60
CA ASP A 190 6.88 -27.17 1.51
C ASP A 190 6.52 -26.94 2.99
N GLN A 191 6.13 -25.71 3.36
CA GLN A 191 5.77 -25.34 4.73
C GLN A 191 4.29 -25.49 5.05
N LEU A 192 3.44 -25.73 4.05
CA LEU A 192 2.00 -25.84 4.22
C LEU A 192 1.57 -27.31 4.10
N ASN A 193 0.74 -27.76 5.03
CA ASN A 193 0.09 -29.07 4.91
C ASN A 193 -0.91 -29.04 3.75
N PRO A 194 -1.05 -30.11 2.94
CA PRO A 194 -2.10 -30.26 1.93
C PRO A 194 -3.50 -29.73 2.32
N ALA A 195 -3.95 -29.95 3.56
CA ALA A 195 -5.23 -29.41 4.04
C ALA A 195 -5.26 -27.86 4.09
N GLN A 196 -4.17 -27.22 4.52
CA GLN A 196 -4.05 -25.75 4.54
C GLN A 196 -3.97 -25.19 3.12
N ILE A 197 -3.34 -25.93 2.20
CA ILE A 197 -3.28 -25.59 0.78
C ILE A 197 -4.68 -25.61 0.16
N ASP A 198 -5.48 -26.64 0.46
CA ASP A 198 -6.87 -26.80 0.00
C ASP A 198 -7.79 -25.70 0.51
N ASP A 199 -7.68 -25.34 1.80
CA ASP A 199 -8.40 -24.20 2.38
C ASP A 199 -8.03 -22.89 1.69
N THR A 200 -6.79 -22.76 1.19
CA THR A 200 -6.35 -21.59 0.43
C THR A 200 -6.92 -21.55 -1.00
N TYR A 201 -7.48 -22.64 -1.53
CA TYR A 201 -8.17 -22.66 -2.84
C TYR A 201 -9.65 -22.27 -2.74
N GLN A 202 -10.24 -22.38 -1.55
CA GLN A 202 -11.57 -21.88 -1.26
C GLN A 202 -11.53 -20.35 -1.16
N ALA A 203 -11.40 -19.67 -2.30
CA ALA A 203 -11.47 -18.22 -2.34
C ALA A 203 -12.76 -17.79 -1.64
N PRO A 204 -12.69 -16.99 -0.54
CA PRO A 204 -13.86 -16.58 0.20
C PRO A 204 -14.90 -16.08 -0.79
N ILE A 205 -16.17 -16.47 -0.61
CA ILE A 205 -17.26 -16.11 -1.51
C ILE A 205 -17.18 -14.60 -1.84
N TRP A 206 -16.86 -13.76 -0.86
CA TRP A 206 -16.64 -12.33 -1.04
C TRP A 206 -15.55 -11.92 -2.07
N ILE A 207 -14.46 -12.66 -2.28
CA ILE A 207 -13.48 -12.36 -3.36
C ILE A 207 -14.11 -12.55 -4.75
N ARG A 208 -15.02 -13.53 -4.89
CA ARG A 208 -15.84 -13.71 -6.11
C ARG A 208 -16.83 -12.55 -6.27
N TRP A 209 -17.41 -12.07 -5.17
CA TRP A 209 -18.29 -10.89 -5.15
C TRP A 209 -17.52 -9.57 -5.40
N HIS A 210 -16.29 -9.42 -4.93
CA HIS A 210 -15.42 -8.28 -5.22
C HIS A 210 -15.10 -8.20 -6.72
N ARG A 211 -14.82 -9.34 -7.35
CA ARG A 211 -14.75 -9.43 -8.82
C ARG A 211 -16.04 -9.03 -9.51
N PHE A 212 -17.20 -9.17 -8.88
CA PHE A 212 -18.49 -8.79 -9.44
C PHE A 212 -18.81 -7.29 -9.21
N PHE A 213 -18.55 -6.76 -8.02
CA PHE A 213 -18.87 -5.36 -7.64
C PHE A 213 -17.77 -4.34 -7.99
N PHE A 214 -16.48 -4.72 -7.94
CA PHE A 214 -15.37 -3.82 -8.24
C PHE A 214 -14.87 -3.92 -9.68
N ARG A 215 -15.22 -4.97 -10.45
CA ARG A 215 -15.02 -4.97 -11.92
C ARG A 215 -15.73 -3.80 -12.60
N PRO A 216 -17.01 -3.48 -12.31
CA PRO A 216 -17.65 -2.31 -12.91
C PRO A 216 -16.98 -1.01 -12.45
N LEU A 217 -16.51 -0.89 -11.20
CA LEU A 217 -15.76 0.28 -10.72
C LEU A 217 -14.38 0.44 -11.37
N THR A 218 -13.67 -0.67 -11.60
CA THR A 218 -12.35 -0.67 -12.28
C THR A 218 -12.49 -0.50 -13.80
N LEU A 219 -13.58 -1.00 -14.40
CA LEU A 219 -13.96 -0.72 -15.79
C LEU A 219 -14.44 0.72 -15.95
N LEU A 220 -15.14 1.28 -14.96
CA LEU A 220 -15.52 2.69 -14.91
C LEU A 220 -14.27 3.56 -14.75
N ARG A 221 -13.33 3.19 -13.87
CA ARG A 221 -12.01 3.83 -13.76
C ARG A 221 -11.22 3.74 -15.07
N ARG A 222 -11.22 2.59 -15.76
CA ARG A 222 -10.58 2.41 -17.07
C ARG A 222 -11.27 3.22 -18.17
N ARG A 223 -12.61 3.26 -18.20
CA ARG A 223 -13.39 4.05 -19.16
C ARG A 223 -13.22 5.53 -18.93
N ILE A 224 -13.19 5.96 -17.67
CA ILE A 224 -12.86 7.32 -17.27
C ILE A 224 -11.41 7.64 -17.67
N LEU A 225 -10.43 6.77 -17.42
CA LEU A 225 -9.04 6.97 -17.86
C LEU A 225 -8.85 7.01 -19.39
N VAL A 226 -9.56 6.16 -20.14
CA VAL A 226 -9.54 6.16 -21.62
C VAL A 226 -10.23 7.39 -22.19
N TRP A 227 -11.37 7.79 -21.59
CA TRP A 227 -12.08 9.02 -21.93
C TRP A 227 -11.30 10.28 -21.54
N LEU A 228 -10.45 10.21 -20.51
CA LEU A 228 -9.62 11.31 -20.01
C LEU A 228 -8.22 11.40 -20.65
N GLY A 229 -7.85 10.54 -21.62
CA GLY A 229 -6.47 10.59 -22.14
C GLY A 229 -6.04 9.61 -23.23
N ALA A 230 -6.94 9.06 -24.04
CA ALA A 230 -6.54 8.24 -25.19
C ALA A 230 -7.35 8.55 -26.45
N ARG A 231 -7.23 9.80 -26.91
CA ARG A 231 -7.27 10.21 -28.33
C ARG A 231 -6.88 11.68 -28.36
N ASP A 232 -5.58 11.95 -28.45
CA ASP A 232 -5.00 13.09 -29.17
C ASP A 232 -3.48 13.09 -28.98
N SER A 233 -2.81 12.21 -29.72
CA SER A 233 -1.38 12.32 -30.09
C SER A 233 -1.05 11.39 -31.27
N ALA A 234 -1.97 11.30 -32.24
CA ALA A 234 -1.75 10.58 -33.49
C ALA A 234 -2.46 11.29 -34.65
N ARG A 235 -2.12 12.57 -34.85
CA ARG A 235 -2.23 13.31 -36.12
C ARG A 235 -1.61 14.70 -35.91
N VAL A 236 -0.91 15.19 -36.94
CA VAL A 236 -0.21 16.50 -37.01
C VAL A 236 1.16 16.44 -36.32
N ARG A 237 2.34 16.40 -36.97
CA ARG A 237 2.80 16.77 -38.32
C ARG A 237 4.08 15.99 -38.64
N SER A 238 4.13 15.31 -39.77
CA SER A 238 5.37 15.21 -40.56
C SER A 238 5.51 16.53 -41.32
N PRO A 239 6.67 17.21 -41.30
CA PRO A 239 7.04 18.12 -42.36
C PRO A 239 7.92 17.39 -43.38
N GLY A 240 7.58 17.55 -44.66
CA GLY A 240 8.49 17.47 -45.82
C GLY A 240 9.40 16.27 -45.92
#